data_AF-A0A7W1JB85-F1
#
_entry.id   AF-A0A7W1JB85-F1
#
_cell.length_a   1.000
_cell.length_b   1.000
_cell.length_c   1.000
_cell.angle_alpha   90.00
_cell.angle_beta   90.00
_cell.angle_gamma   90.00
#
_symmetry.space_group_name_H-M   'P 1'
#
loop_
_entity.id
_entity.type
_entity.pdbx_description
1 polymer ?
#
loop_
_entity_poly.entity_id
_entity_poly.type
_entity_poly.pdbx_seq_one_letter_code
_entity_poly.pdbx_strand_id
1 'polypeptide(L)'
;MRALHRALLIVACLSISTAASAAVASTPVNDDRPIAFGLKAERATIAYRVQGDRPIEHAVADALVLGGQRFPARTTDKGQLELELAGDGKFAPARPGPLTVTLGKSEDKHRAKIDVFLSRASDGSWAYRTITRLSGQIGDEHVTVIDVDGDGAFNQPGVDAIVLGASEYAFPLPAGDERWCVGSLDVTGLSFGPLGEQPKISGRMLATMVPETLAVLKGINDERLKLGLTPRPENTTLSAPLQKHCAYMVGTGTLAHPEVAGTPNY
;
A
#
# COMPACT_ATOMS: atom_id res chain seq x y z
N MET A 1 61.09 -14.94 6.85
CA MET A 1 60.68 -16.19 6.19
C MET A 1 59.16 -16.23 6.14
N ARG A 2 58.59 -16.58 4.98
CA ARG A 2 57.18 -16.41 4.61
C ARG A 2 56.27 -17.39 5.37
N ALA A 3 55.20 -16.90 6.00
CA ALA A 3 54.16 -17.74 6.60
C ALA A 3 53.06 -18.01 5.57
N LEU A 4 52.97 -19.26 5.10
CA LEU A 4 51.85 -19.79 4.32
C LEU A 4 50.56 -19.69 5.14
N HIS A 5 49.58 -18.91 4.68
CA HIS A 5 48.19 -19.04 5.12
C HIS A 5 47.51 -20.10 4.24
N ARG A 6 47.12 -21.22 4.85
CA ARG A 6 46.28 -22.24 4.24
C ARG A 6 44.83 -21.74 4.24
N ALA A 7 44.26 -21.55 3.05
CA ALA A 7 42.83 -21.34 2.88
C ALA A 7 42.12 -22.70 2.95
N LEU A 8 41.15 -22.82 3.86
CA LEU A 8 40.23 -23.96 3.96
C LEU A 8 39.03 -23.68 3.04
N LEU A 9 38.97 -24.35 1.90
CA LEU A 9 37.84 -24.33 0.99
C LEU A 9 36.87 -25.44 1.41
N ILE A 10 35.77 -25.09 2.09
CA ILE A 10 34.68 -26.03 2.38
C ILE A 10 33.76 -26.05 1.16
N VAL A 11 33.88 -27.09 0.34
CA VAL A 11 32.90 -27.41 -0.71
C VAL A 11 31.75 -28.14 -0.02
N ALA A 12 30.67 -27.42 0.26
CA ALA A 12 29.42 -28.02 0.69
C ALA A 12 28.72 -28.60 -0.56
N CYS A 13 28.82 -29.92 -0.74
CA CYS A 13 27.99 -30.64 -1.70
C CYS A 13 26.52 -30.57 -1.23
N LEU A 14 25.71 -29.71 -1.85
CA LEU A 14 24.25 -29.79 -1.75
C LEU A 14 23.79 -31.06 -2.47
N SER A 15 23.53 -32.12 -1.72
CA SER A 15 22.74 -33.25 -2.18
C SER A 15 21.26 -32.84 -2.20
N ILE A 16 20.70 -32.66 -3.40
CA ILE A 16 19.27 -32.47 -3.63
C ILE A 16 18.58 -33.82 -3.44
N SER A 17 17.95 -34.03 -2.28
CA SER A 17 17.06 -35.16 -2.05
C SER A 17 15.69 -34.85 -2.67
N THR A 18 15.41 -35.41 -3.84
CA THR A 18 14.08 -35.40 -4.45
C THR A 18 13.20 -36.46 -3.79
N ALA A 19 12.50 -36.08 -2.71
CA ALA A 19 11.36 -36.82 -2.20
C ALA A 19 10.08 -36.06 -2.58
N ALA A 20 9.63 -36.23 -3.83
CA ALA A 20 8.35 -35.72 -4.28
C ALA A 20 7.24 -36.59 -3.68
N SER A 21 6.72 -36.17 -2.53
CA SER A 21 5.42 -36.64 -2.04
C SER A 21 4.34 -36.00 -2.92
N ALA A 22 3.73 -36.80 -3.78
CA ALA A 22 2.55 -36.41 -4.55
C ALA A 22 1.34 -36.31 -3.61
N ALA A 23 1.29 -35.23 -2.82
CA ALA A 23 0.03 -34.77 -2.27
C ALA A 23 -0.87 -34.39 -3.45
N VAL A 24 -2.03 -35.02 -3.55
CA VAL A 24 -3.08 -34.63 -4.50
C VAL A 24 -3.48 -33.20 -4.14
N ALA A 25 -2.83 -32.23 -4.78
CA ALA A 25 -3.20 -30.83 -4.69
C ALA A 25 -4.61 -30.73 -5.28
N SER A 26 -5.62 -30.61 -4.42
CA SER A 26 -6.92 -30.09 -4.82
C SER A 26 -6.65 -28.82 -5.61
N THR A 27 -7.02 -28.79 -6.88
CA THR A 27 -6.83 -27.63 -7.74
C THR A 27 -7.42 -26.44 -7.00
N PRO A 28 -6.61 -25.46 -6.54
CA PRO A 28 -7.15 -24.32 -5.84
C PRO A 28 -8.14 -23.67 -6.81
N VAL A 29 -9.39 -23.56 -6.37
CA VAL A 29 -10.44 -22.87 -7.11
C VAL A 29 -9.88 -21.46 -7.36
N ASN A 30 -9.56 -21.18 -8.62
CA ASN A 30 -8.78 -20.01 -9.03
C ASN A 30 -9.65 -18.73 -9.12
N ASP A 31 -10.82 -18.79 -8.50
CA ASP A 31 -11.83 -17.75 -8.52
C ASP A 31 -11.59 -16.79 -7.36
N ASP A 32 -11.68 -15.50 -7.65
CA ASP A 32 -11.61 -14.46 -6.65
C ASP A 32 -12.78 -14.59 -5.68
N ARG A 33 -12.47 -14.48 -4.39
CA ARG A 33 -13.46 -14.52 -3.30
C ARG A 33 -13.36 -13.25 -2.46
N PRO A 34 -14.47 -12.76 -1.89
CA PRO A 34 -14.41 -11.69 -0.92
C PRO A 34 -13.46 -12.03 0.23
N ILE A 35 -12.57 -11.10 0.58
CA ILE A 35 -11.69 -11.21 1.73
C ILE A 35 -12.25 -10.29 2.81
N ALA A 36 -12.38 -10.82 4.03
CA ALA A 36 -12.75 -10.00 5.18
C ALA A 36 -11.64 -8.95 5.41
N PHE A 37 -11.99 -7.69 5.26
CA PHE A 37 -11.07 -6.57 5.37
C PHE A 37 -11.76 -5.43 6.11
N GLY A 38 -11.14 -4.97 7.17
CA GLY A 38 -11.63 -3.85 7.96
C GLY A 38 -10.51 -2.88 8.24
N LEU A 39 -10.85 -1.59 8.24
CA LEU A 39 -9.92 -0.51 8.48
C LEU A 39 -10.36 0.31 9.69
N LYS A 40 -9.38 0.74 10.47
CA LYS A 40 -9.57 1.60 11.62
C LYS A 40 -8.81 2.90 11.39
N ALA A 41 -9.52 4.02 11.49
CA ALA A 41 -8.91 5.33 11.50
C ALA A 41 -8.14 5.54 12.82
N GLU A 42 -6.88 5.97 12.70
CA GLU A 42 -6.01 6.29 13.82
C GLU A 42 -5.07 7.44 13.46
N ARG A 43 -4.51 8.10 14.48
CA ARG A 43 -3.51 9.14 14.28
C ARG A 43 -2.20 8.54 13.80
N ALA A 44 -1.62 9.10 12.76
CA ALA A 44 -0.31 8.72 12.28
C ALA A 44 0.77 9.05 13.31
N THR A 45 1.61 8.06 13.63
CA THR A 45 2.74 8.17 14.55
C THR A 45 4.09 7.96 13.86
N ILE A 46 4.06 7.56 12.59
CA ILE A 46 5.22 7.18 11.77
C ILE A 46 5.14 7.97 10.46
N ALA A 47 6.29 8.39 9.95
CA ALA A 47 6.41 8.96 8.61
C ALA A 47 6.75 7.86 7.59
N TYR A 48 6.08 7.87 6.45
CA TYR A 48 6.33 6.92 5.37
C TYR A 48 7.02 7.61 4.19
N ARG A 49 7.78 6.84 3.42
CA ARG A 49 8.36 7.27 2.15
C ARG A 49 7.33 7.02 1.06
N VAL A 50 6.86 8.10 0.43
CA VAL A 50 5.86 8.06 -0.63
C VAL A 50 6.45 8.70 -1.88
N GLN A 51 6.10 8.18 -3.06
CA GLN A 51 6.36 8.86 -4.32
C GLN A 51 5.23 9.83 -4.62
N GLY A 52 5.57 11.12 -4.70
CA GLY A 52 4.62 12.17 -5.03
C GLY A 52 5.28 13.54 -4.89
N ASP A 53 4.77 14.49 -5.66
CA ASP A 53 5.17 15.90 -5.66
C ASP A 53 4.03 16.81 -5.15
N ARG A 54 2.90 16.22 -4.75
CA ARG A 54 1.75 16.97 -4.27
C ARG A 54 2.05 17.64 -2.92
N PRO A 55 1.61 18.89 -2.73
CA PRO A 55 1.68 19.53 -1.43
C PRO A 55 0.74 18.82 -0.45
N ILE A 56 1.25 18.50 0.74
CA ILE A 56 0.47 17.88 1.83
C ILE A 56 -0.31 18.91 2.66
N GLU A 57 0.08 20.18 2.58
CA GLU A 57 -0.54 21.27 3.33
C GLU A 57 -1.58 21.98 2.45
N HIS A 58 -2.77 22.14 3.00
CA HIS A 58 -3.91 22.83 2.40
C HIS A 58 -4.20 24.12 3.11
N ALA A 59 -4.57 25.17 2.37
CA ALA A 59 -4.96 26.43 2.97
C ALA A 59 -6.34 26.33 3.63
N VAL A 60 -6.50 26.88 4.85
CA VAL A 60 -7.80 26.94 5.53
C VAL A 60 -8.70 28.07 4.98
N ALA A 61 -8.12 29.08 4.30
CA ALA A 61 -8.83 30.22 3.69
C ALA A 61 -10.11 30.65 4.46
N ASP A 62 -11.29 30.39 3.89
CA ASP A 62 -12.62 30.59 4.49
C ASP A 62 -13.31 29.28 4.90
N ALA A 63 -12.66 28.12 4.71
CA ALA A 63 -13.09 26.83 5.25
C ALA A 63 -11.98 25.78 5.26
N LEU A 64 -12.05 24.92 6.26
CA LEU A 64 -11.35 23.63 6.27
C LEU A 64 -12.14 22.64 5.37
N VAL A 65 -11.50 22.05 4.36
CA VAL A 65 -12.15 21.12 3.42
C VAL A 65 -11.58 19.71 3.59
N LEU A 66 -12.36 18.80 4.19
CA LEU A 66 -11.90 17.45 4.51
C LEU A 66 -12.79 16.40 3.85
N GLY A 67 -12.22 15.58 2.98
CA GLY A 67 -12.97 14.54 2.26
C GLY A 67 -14.16 15.11 1.49
N GLY A 68 -14.01 16.32 0.93
CA GLY A 68 -15.08 17.07 0.26
C GLY A 68 -16.09 17.76 1.19
N GLN A 69 -16.04 17.54 2.51
CA GLN A 69 -16.87 18.25 3.48
C GLN A 69 -16.25 19.59 3.85
N ARG A 70 -17.06 20.65 3.83
CA ARG A 70 -16.64 22.02 4.13
C ARG A 70 -17.01 22.42 5.56
N PHE A 71 -16.03 22.86 6.33
CA PHE A 71 -16.19 23.39 7.69
C PHE A 71 -15.84 24.87 7.69
N PRO A 72 -16.82 25.78 7.85
CA PRO A 72 -16.57 27.22 7.79
C PRO A 72 -15.46 27.65 8.74
N ALA A 73 -14.60 28.53 8.24
CA ALA A 73 -13.46 29.07 8.95
C ALA A 73 -13.45 30.59 8.83
N ARG A 74 -12.94 31.26 9.85
CA ARG A 74 -12.65 32.69 9.79
C ARG A 74 -11.44 33.02 10.64
N THR A 75 -10.77 34.11 10.27
CA THR A 75 -9.65 34.64 11.04
C THR A 75 -10.08 35.95 11.68
N THR A 76 -9.89 36.08 12.99
CA THR A 76 -10.19 37.33 13.71
C THR A 76 -9.16 38.41 13.39
N ASP A 77 -9.42 39.66 13.80
CA ASP A 77 -8.49 40.79 13.63
C ASP A 77 -7.10 40.56 14.29
N LYS A 78 -7.03 39.64 15.27
CA LYS A 78 -5.79 39.23 15.93
C LYS A 78 -5.08 38.07 15.22
N GLY A 79 -5.61 37.63 14.09
CA GLY A 79 -5.10 36.50 13.32
C GLY A 79 -5.40 35.12 13.92
N GLN A 80 -6.30 35.04 14.91
CA GLN A 80 -6.73 33.76 15.47
C GLN A 80 -7.76 33.09 14.57
N LEU A 81 -7.51 31.84 14.19
CA LEU A 81 -8.45 31.00 13.48
C LEU A 81 -9.61 30.60 14.40
N GLU A 82 -10.83 30.70 13.88
CA GLU A 82 -12.03 30.12 14.44
C GLU A 82 -12.69 29.19 13.42
N LEU A 83 -13.17 28.03 13.88
CA LEU A 83 -13.79 27.00 13.05
C LEU A 83 -15.19 26.69 13.54
N GLU A 84 -16.10 26.44 12.61
CA GLU A 84 -17.43 25.92 12.88
C GLU A 84 -17.47 24.41 12.54
N LEU A 85 -17.24 23.56 13.55
CA LEU A 85 -17.13 22.11 13.35
C LEU A 85 -18.45 21.36 13.57
N ALA A 86 -19.41 21.99 14.25
CA ALA A 86 -20.65 21.33 14.69
C ALA A 86 -21.83 21.50 13.72
N GLY A 87 -21.77 22.46 12.80
CA GLY A 87 -22.90 22.79 11.92
C GLY A 87 -24.01 23.58 12.62
N ASP A 88 -23.73 24.21 13.76
CA ASP A 88 -24.69 24.98 14.56
C ASP A 88 -24.50 26.51 14.45
N GLY A 89 -23.64 26.95 13.53
CA GLY A 89 -23.27 28.35 13.32
C GLY A 89 -22.33 28.94 14.37
N LYS A 90 -21.87 28.14 15.35
CA LYS A 90 -20.97 28.62 16.40
C LYS A 90 -19.51 28.36 16.03
N PHE A 91 -18.77 29.46 15.95
CA PHE A 91 -17.32 29.43 15.74
C PHE A 91 -16.59 29.26 17.07
N ALA A 92 -15.66 28.31 17.11
CA ALA A 92 -14.79 28.07 18.25
C ALA A 92 -13.32 28.39 17.88
N PRO A 93 -12.54 29.01 18.78
CA PRO A 93 -11.14 29.32 18.52
C PRO A 93 -10.31 28.05 18.36
N ALA A 94 -9.54 27.97 17.28
CA ALA A 94 -8.57 26.94 17.03
C ALA A 94 -7.15 27.40 17.43
N ARG A 95 -6.26 26.44 17.62
CA ARG A 95 -4.84 26.67 17.95
C ARG A 95 -3.98 25.84 16.98
N PRO A 96 -2.72 26.24 16.72
CA PRO A 96 -1.80 25.38 16.00
C PRO A 96 -1.60 24.07 16.75
N GLY A 97 -1.54 22.95 16.02
CA GLY A 97 -1.44 21.61 16.57
C GLY A 97 -2.57 20.67 16.12
N PRO A 98 -2.69 19.50 16.76
CA PRO A 98 -3.67 18.48 16.37
C PRO A 98 -5.10 18.92 16.70
N LEU A 99 -6.00 18.70 15.74
CA LEU A 99 -7.45 18.90 15.85
C LEU A 99 -8.18 17.65 15.35
N THR A 100 -9.14 17.14 16.11
CA THR A 100 -10.00 16.04 15.64
C THR A 100 -11.29 16.63 15.06
N VAL A 101 -11.58 16.31 13.81
CA VAL A 101 -12.79 16.67 13.08
C VAL A 101 -13.64 15.43 12.89
N THR A 102 -14.96 15.56 13.04
CA THR A 102 -15.88 14.44 12.78
C THR A 102 -16.56 14.65 11.44
N LEU A 103 -16.28 13.76 10.48
CA LEU A 103 -16.94 13.71 9.19
C LEU A 103 -18.28 12.99 9.25
N GLY A 104 -19.17 13.35 8.32
CA GLY A 104 -20.53 12.82 8.23
C GLY A 104 -21.55 13.67 8.98
N LYS A 105 -22.81 13.56 8.56
CA LYS A 105 -23.93 14.25 9.18
C LYS A 105 -24.20 13.68 10.56
N SER A 106 -24.82 14.48 11.43
CA SER A 106 -25.21 14.03 12.78
C SER A 106 -26.14 12.80 12.75
N GLU A 107 -26.88 12.63 11.66
CA GLU A 107 -27.86 11.56 11.42
C GLU A 107 -27.19 10.27 10.93
N ASP A 108 -25.94 10.35 10.46
CA ASP A 108 -25.23 9.23 9.88
C ASP A 108 -24.79 8.28 11.00
N LYS A 109 -25.11 6.99 10.84
CA LYS A 109 -24.68 5.94 11.78
C LYS A 109 -23.16 5.72 11.78
N HIS A 110 -22.48 6.21 10.74
CA HIS A 110 -21.06 5.97 10.48
C HIS A 110 -20.31 7.30 10.38
N ARG A 111 -20.32 8.09 11.46
CA ARG A 111 -19.46 9.27 11.56
C ARG A 111 -18.02 8.84 11.80
N ALA A 112 -17.12 9.35 10.98
CA ALA A 112 -15.70 9.07 11.11
C ALA A 112 -14.97 10.24 11.74
N LYS A 113 -13.92 9.94 12.52
CA LYS A 113 -13.04 10.96 13.11
C LYS A 113 -11.76 11.04 12.28
N ILE A 114 -11.46 12.22 11.78
CA ILE A 114 -10.19 12.57 11.16
C ILE A 114 -9.42 13.48 12.11
N ASP A 115 -8.16 13.17 12.32
CA ASP A 115 -7.20 14.06 12.95
C ASP A 115 -6.48 14.86 11.86
N VAL A 116 -6.44 16.17 12.04
CA VAL A 116 -5.65 17.10 11.22
C VAL A 116 -4.63 17.81 12.08
N PHE A 117 -3.56 18.30 11.47
CA PHE A 117 -2.61 19.19 12.11
C PHE A 117 -2.78 20.59 11.54
N LEU A 118 -3.14 21.56 12.38
CA LEU A 118 -3.24 22.97 12.01
C LEU A 118 -1.88 23.66 12.18
N SER A 119 -1.45 24.41 11.18
CA SER A 119 -0.25 25.24 11.22
C SER A 119 -0.61 26.69 10.89
N ARG A 120 0.18 27.62 11.45
CA ARG A 120 0.10 29.04 11.12
C ARG A 120 1.47 29.49 10.63
N ALA A 121 1.53 30.00 9.41
CA ALA A 121 2.75 30.51 8.80
C ALA A 121 3.13 31.89 9.37
N SER A 122 4.35 32.34 9.07
CA SER A 122 4.88 33.63 9.55
C SER A 122 4.16 34.84 8.98
N ASP A 123 3.54 34.71 7.81
CA ASP A 123 2.68 35.72 7.19
C ASP A 123 1.26 35.76 7.82
N GLY A 124 1.00 34.87 8.77
CA GLY A 124 -0.28 34.77 9.49
C GLY A 124 -1.31 33.88 8.83
N SER A 125 -1.06 33.34 7.64
CA SER A 125 -1.95 32.37 6.96
C SER A 125 -2.04 31.05 7.73
N TRP A 126 -3.19 30.38 7.61
CA TRP A 126 -3.47 29.10 8.24
C TRP A 126 -3.51 27.98 7.21
N ALA A 127 -2.84 26.88 7.53
CA ALA A 127 -2.87 25.66 6.75
C ALA A 127 -3.23 24.46 7.63
N TYR A 128 -3.60 23.37 6.98
CA TYR A 128 -3.85 22.09 7.62
C TYR A 128 -3.30 20.95 6.78
N ARG A 129 -3.12 19.81 7.42
CA ARG A 129 -2.91 18.53 6.73
C ARG A 129 -3.55 17.41 7.52
N THR A 130 -4.06 16.40 6.84
CA THR A 130 -4.50 15.16 7.50
C THR A 130 -3.31 14.48 8.17
N ILE A 131 -3.54 14.03 9.41
CA ILE A 131 -2.62 13.17 10.17
C ILE A 131 -3.33 11.90 10.64
N THR A 132 -4.40 11.52 9.95
CA THR A 132 -5.05 10.22 10.08
C THR A 132 -4.45 9.24 9.09
N ARG A 133 -4.33 7.99 9.52
CA ARG A 133 -4.11 6.82 8.67
C ARG A 133 -5.20 5.79 8.93
N LEU A 134 -5.43 4.91 7.97
CA LEU A 134 -6.33 3.78 8.15
C LEU A 134 -5.50 2.50 8.28
N SER A 135 -5.62 1.81 9.40
CA SER A 135 -4.86 0.58 9.66
C SER A 135 -5.79 -0.63 9.70
N GLY A 136 -5.35 -1.75 9.17
CA GLY A 136 -6.12 -2.98 9.11
C GLY A 136 -5.27 -4.19 8.76
N GLN A 137 -5.94 -5.26 8.32
CA GLN A 137 -5.29 -6.52 8.00
C GLN A 137 -5.95 -7.18 6.79
N ILE A 138 -5.13 -7.66 5.85
CA ILE A 138 -5.57 -8.46 4.70
C ILE A 138 -4.87 -9.81 4.76
N GLY A 139 -5.62 -10.88 5.06
CA GLY A 139 -5.03 -12.17 5.39
C GLY A 139 -4.16 -12.05 6.65
N ASP A 140 -2.88 -12.38 6.54
CA ASP A 140 -1.91 -12.29 7.64
C ASP A 140 -1.06 -11.00 7.61
N GLU A 141 -1.27 -10.12 6.63
CA GLU A 141 -0.45 -8.92 6.45
C GLU A 141 -1.14 -7.68 7.04
N HIS A 142 -0.42 -6.91 7.83
CA HIS A 142 -0.87 -5.59 8.28
C HIS A 142 -0.85 -4.61 7.10
N VAL A 143 -1.88 -3.78 6.99
CA VAL A 143 -2.01 -2.80 5.91
C VAL A 143 -2.31 -1.44 6.50
N THR A 144 -1.60 -0.42 6.05
CA THR A 144 -1.87 0.98 6.37
C THR A 144 -2.19 1.74 5.09
N VAL A 145 -3.30 2.47 5.06
CA VAL A 145 -3.64 3.42 4.00
C VAL A 145 -3.37 4.83 4.51
N ILE A 146 -2.69 5.62 3.70
CA ILE A 146 -2.34 7.01 3.99
C ILE A 146 -2.91 7.93 2.94
N ASP A 147 -3.47 9.04 3.42
CA ASP A 147 -3.87 10.19 2.63
C ASP A 147 -2.60 11.00 2.33
N VAL A 148 -2.14 10.91 1.09
CA VAL A 148 -0.80 11.41 0.70
C VAL A 148 -0.82 12.90 0.45
N ASP A 149 -1.90 13.40 -0.16
CA ASP A 149 -2.04 14.82 -0.41
C ASP A 149 -2.70 15.56 0.76
N GLY A 150 -3.21 14.87 1.77
CA GLY A 150 -3.61 15.44 3.05
C GLY A 150 -5.00 16.07 3.03
N ASP A 151 -5.84 15.74 2.05
CA ASP A 151 -7.17 16.34 1.81
C ASP A 151 -8.30 15.70 2.66
N GLY A 152 -8.01 14.61 3.36
CA GLY A 152 -8.94 13.86 4.21
C GLY A 152 -9.77 12.80 3.47
N ALA A 153 -9.54 12.58 2.18
CA ALA A 153 -10.05 11.45 1.43
C ALA A 153 -9.03 10.30 1.45
N PHE A 154 -9.51 9.06 1.56
CA PHE A 154 -8.66 7.85 1.67
C PHE A 154 -9.00 6.81 0.58
N ASN A 155 -9.50 7.27 -0.56
CA ASN A 155 -10.01 6.43 -1.65
C ASN A 155 -9.72 7.04 -3.02
N GLN A 156 -8.53 7.58 -3.22
CA GLN A 156 -8.09 8.16 -4.47
C GLN A 156 -6.98 7.30 -5.07
N PRO A 157 -7.29 6.34 -5.97
CA PRO A 157 -6.29 5.51 -6.63
C PRO A 157 -5.21 6.35 -7.32
N GLY A 158 -3.95 5.96 -7.14
CA GLY A 158 -2.80 6.69 -7.68
C GLY A 158 -2.44 7.99 -6.94
N VAL A 159 -3.26 8.45 -5.99
CA VAL A 159 -3.02 9.62 -5.16
C VAL A 159 -2.66 9.19 -3.74
N ASP A 160 -3.58 8.48 -3.09
CA ASP A 160 -3.36 7.88 -1.79
C ASP A 160 -2.34 6.75 -1.88
N ALA A 161 -1.90 6.22 -0.75
CA ALA A 161 -0.92 5.13 -0.74
C ALA A 161 -1.21 4.04 0.28
N ILE A 162 -0.67 2.85 0.01
CA ILE A 162 -0.69 1.68 0.88
C ILE A 162 0.73 1.38 1.37
N VAL A 163 0.83 1.01 2.64
CA VAL A 163 2.03 0.42 3.27
C VAL A 163 1.69 -0.99 3.74
N LEU A 164 2.60 -1.93 3.50
CA LEU A 164 2.47 -3.32 3.95
C LEU A 164 3.40 -3.63 5.11
N GLY A 165 2.87 -4.33 6.10
CA GLY A 165 3.62 -4.83 7.25
C GLY A 165 4.34 -3.72 8.00
N ALA A 166 5.63 -3.95 8.24
CA ALA A 166 6.54 -3.00 8.87
C ALA A 166 7.34 -2.16 7.86
N SER A 167 6.95 -2.14 6.58
CA SER A 167 7.63 -1.34 5.57
C SER A 167 7.58 0.15 5.90
N GLU A 168 8.67 0.87 5.61
CA GLU A 168 8.68 2.33 5.62
C GLU A 168 8.25 2.93 4.29
N TYR A 169 8.15 2.11 3.24
CA TYR A 169 7.82 2.52 1.89
C TYR A 169 6.35 2.28 1.59
N ALA A 170 5.70 3.31 1.06
CA ALA A 170 4.34 3.24 0.54
C ALA A 170 4.37 3.14 -1.00
N PHE A 171 3.38 2.48 -1.57
CA PHE A 171 3.09 2.51 -3.01
C PHE A 171 1.70 3.09 -3.26
N PRO A 172 1.44 3.65 -4.45
CA PRO A 172 0.15 4.25 -4.76
C PRO A 172 -1.02 3.29 -4.53
N LEU A 173 -2.14 3.81 -4.04
CA LEU A 173 -3.36 3.08 -3.79
C LEU A 173 -3.82 2.43 -5.11
N PRO A 174 -3.91 1.08 -5.18
CA PRO A 174 -4.30 0.40 -6.40
C PRO A 174 -5.72 0.77 -6.83
N ALA A 175 -5.93 0.86 -8.14
CA ALA A 175 -7.28 0.99 -8.70
C ALA A 175 -8.10 -0.29 -8.45
N GLY A 176 -9.43 -0.18 -8.48
CA GLY A 176 -10.31 -1.32 -8.19
C GLY A 176 -10.15 -2.49 -9.17
N ASP A 177 -9.73 -2.23 -10.40
CA ASP A 177 -9.46 -3.25 -11.43
C ASP A 177 -8.00 -3.75 -11.41
N GLU A 178 -7.14 -3.16 -10.61
CA GLU A 178 -5.74 -3.54 -10.52
C GLU A 178 -5.57 -4.83 -9.68
N ARG A 179 -4.67 -5.71 -10.13
CA ARG A 179 -4.21 -6.87 -9.35
C ARG A 179 -2.88 -6.59 -8.68
N TRP A 180 -2.77 -6.95 -7.41
CA TRP A 180 -1.58 -6.73 -6.60
C TRP A 180 -1.42 -7.83 -5.53
N CYS A 181 -0.30 -7.82 -4.82
CA CYS A 181 0.02 -8.86 -3.84
C CYS A 181 0.09 -8.36 -2.42
N VAL A 182 -0.39 -9.21 -1.51
CA VAL A 182 -0.24 -9.04 -0.07
C VAL A 182 -0.01 -10.39 0.59
N GLY A 183 1.16 -10.58 1.20
CA GLY A 183 1.55 -11.88 1.77
C GLY A 183 1.51 -13.02 0.75
N SER A 184 0.56 -13.95 0.93
CA SER A 184 0.32 -15.11 0.06
C SER A 184 -0.91 -14.97 -0.84
N LEU A 185 -1.46 -13.75 -0.96
CA LEU A 185 -2.69 -13.46 -1.70
C LEU A 185 -2.41 -12.62 -2.96
N ASP A 186 -3.08 -12.98 -4.04
CA ASP A 186 -3.32 -12.17 -5.25
C ASP A 186 -4.69 -11.50 -5.08
N VAL A 187 -4.68 -10.18 -4.90
CA VAL A 187 -5.86 -9.39 -4.53
C VAL A 187 -6.24 -8.37 -5.59
N THR A 188 -7.51 -8.02 -5.65
CA THR A 188 -8.12 -7.08 -6.59
C THR A 188 -9.44 -6.54 -6.04
N GLY A 189 -10.11 -5.64 -6.76
CA GLY A 189 -11.42 -5.13 -6.35
C GLY A 189 -11.36 -4.23 -5.11
N LEU A 190 -10.19 -3.66 -4.81
CA LEU A 190 -10.04 -2.76 -3.67
C LEU A 190 -10.93 -1.54 -3.90
N SER A 191 -11.87 -1.33 -2.98
CA SER A 191 -12.74 -0.17 -2.98
C SER A 191 -13.07 0.22 -1.55
N PHE A 192 -13.16 1.52 -1.32
CA PHE A 192 -13.58 2.07 -0.04
C PHE A 192 -14.97 2.67 -0.24
N GLY A 193 -15.84 2.45 0.74
CA GLY A 193 -17.04 3.28 0.87
C GLY A 193 -16.67 4.66 1.42
N PRO A 194 -17.67 5.52 1.69
CA PRO A 194 -17.53 6.65 2.59
C PRO A 194 -16.74 6.30 3.86
N LEU A 195 -15.98 7.26 4.39
CA LEU A 195 -15.18 7.03 5.58
C LEU A 195 -16.04 6.52 6.74
N GLY A 196 -15.71 5.34 7.27
CA GLY A 196 -16.50 4.65 8.29
C GLY A 196 -17.29 3.44 7.77
N GLU A 197 -17.42 3.29 6.45
CA GLU A 197 -17.87 2.05 5.82
C GLU A 197 -16.74 1.03 5.68
N GLN A 198 -17.10 -0.26 5.65
CA GLN A 198 -16.13 -1.33 5.49
C GLN A 198 -15.59 -1.35 4.05
N PRO A 199 -14.26 -1.36 3.87
CA PRO A 199 -13.68 -1.53 2.54
C PRO A 199 -14.03 -2.91 1.98
N LYS A 200 -13.98 -3.03 0.66
CA LYS A 200 -14.18 -4.30 -0.05
C LYS A 200 -12.90 -4.63 -0.79
N ILE A 201 -12.55 -5.90 -0.76
CA ILE A 201 -11.46 -6.46 -1.55
C ILE A 201 -11.78 -7.94 -1.82
N SER A 202 -11.36 -8.42 -2.97
CA SER A 202 -11.46 -9.83 -3.33
C SER A 202 -10.09 -10.36 -3.69
N GLY A 203 -9.91 -11.66 -3.64
CA GLY A 203 -8.67 -12.27 -4.07
C GLY A 203 -8.67 -13.77 -3.94
N ARG A 204 -7.48 -14.31 -4.16
CA ARG A 204 -7.20 -15.74 -4.18
C ARG A 204 -5.77 -15.98 -3.70
N MET A 205 -5.43 -17.23 -3.48
CA MET A 205 -4.04 -17.61 -3.21
C MET A 205 -3.16 -17.31 -4.42
N LEU A 206 -1.90 -16.95 -4.18
CA LEU A 206 -0.91 -16.85 -5.25
C LEU A 206 -0.82 -18.17 -6.03
N ALA A 207 -0.63 -18.06 -7.34
CA ALA A 207 -0.48 -19.24 -8.20
C ALA A 207 0.78 -20.03 -7.84
N THR A 208 1.92 -19.34 -7.65
CA THR A 208 3.13 -19.96 -7.10
C THR A 208 3.05 -20.09 -5.59
N MET A 209 2.90 -21.34 -5.14
CA MET A 209 3.05 -21.74 -3.74
C MET A 209 4.34 -22.53 -3.49
N VAL A 210 5.16 -22.74 -4.53
CA VAL A 210 6.47 -23.40 -4.42
C VAL A 210 7.41 -22.48 -3.62
N PRO A 211 8.00 -22.93 -2.50
CA PRO A 211 8.76 -22.07 -1.59
C PRO A 211 9.86 -21.25 -2.26
N GLU A 212 10.63 -21.86 -3.16
CA GLU A 212 11.76 -21.23 -3.86
C GLU A 212 11.29 -20.10 -4.78
N THR A 213 10.24 -20.36 -5.57
CA THR A 213 9.64 -19.37 -6.48
C THR A 213 8.92 -18.26 -5.71
N LEU A 214 8.25 -18.61 -4.62
CA LEU A 214 7.59 -17.65 -3.74
C LEU A 214 8.62 -16.70 -3.10
N ALA A 215 9.79 -17.21 -2.69
CA ALA A 215 10.88 -16.38 -2.17
C ALA A 215 11.39 -15.37 -3.21
N VAL A 216 11.51 -15.78 -4.48
CA VAL A 216 11.87 -14.88 -5.59
C VAL A 216 10.81 -13.80 -5.79
N LEU A 217 9.53 -14.18 -5.83
CA LEU A 217 8.43 -13.22 -5.99
C LEU A 217 8.39 -12.20 -4.84
N LYS A 218 8.56 -12.68 -3.59
CA LYS A 218 8.64 -11.81 -2.41
C LYS A 218 9.82 -10.85 -2.51
N GLY A 219 11.02 -11.34 -2.82
CA GLY A 219 12.19 -10.48 -2.99
C GLY A 219 12.02 -9.42 -4.08
N ILE A 220 11.39 -9.77 -5.22
CA ILE A 220 11.06 -8.80 -6.27
C ILE A 220 10.07 -7.75 -5.74
N ASN A 221 9.02 -8.17 -5.03
CA ASN A 221 8.03 -7.25 -4.48
C ASN A 221 8.62 -6.34 -3.38
N ASP A 222 9.55 -6.83 -2.56
CA ASP A 222 10.27 -6.01 -1.59
C ASP A 222 11.07 -4.88 -2.29
N GLU A 223 11.76 -5.20 -3.39
CA GLU A 223 12.44 -4.17 -4.19
C GLU A 223 11.46 -3.21 -4.87
N ARG A 224 10.33 -3.69 -5.37
CA ARG A 224 9.26 -2.84 -5.92
C ARG A 224 8.74 -1.85 -4.89
N LEU A 225 8.49 -2.31 -3.66
CA LEU A 225 8.04 -1.46 -2.56
C LEU A 225 9.05 -0.36 -2.23
N LYS A 226 10.36 -0.68 -2.18
CA LYS A 226 11.42 0.33 -1.98
C LYS A 226 11.42 1.41 -3.07
N LEU A 227 10.98 1.05 -4.26
CA LEU A 227 10.81 1.93 -5.41
C LEU A 227 9.40 2.54 -5.50
N GLY A 228 8.55 2.42 -4.48
CA GLY A 228 7.18 2.94 -4.47
C GLY A 228 6.25 2.28 -5.50
N LEU A 229 6.59 1.11 -6.01
CA LEU A 229 5.81 0.40 -7.03
C LEU A 229 4.88 -0.65 -6.39
N THR A 230 3.67 -0.76 -6.92
CA THR A 230 2.68 -1.75 -6.49
C THR A 230 3.25 -3.17 -6.59
N PRO A 231 3.21 -3.99 -5.52
CA PRO A 231 3.65 -5.38 -5.56
C PRO A 231 2.74 -6.19 -6.49
N ARG A 232 3.30 -7.08 -7.30
CA ARG A 232 2.56 -7.78 -8.37
C ARG A 232 2.49 -9.29 -8.12
N PRO A 233 1.37 -9.94 -8.50
CA PRO A 233 1.29 -11.39 -8.52
C PRO A 233 2.08 -11.97 -9.68
N GLU A 234 2.35 -13.26 -9.57
CA GLU A 234 2.82 -14.04 -10.71
C GLU A 234 1.79 -13.96 -11.85
N ASN A 235 2.26 -13.69 -13.06
CA ASN A 235 1.45 -13.86 -14.25
C ASN A 235 1.62 -15.27 -14.80
N THR A 236 0.68 -16.16 -14.47
CA THR A 236 0.72 -17.58 -14.86
C THR A 236 0.76 -17.80 -16.37
N THR A 237 0.25 -16.85 -17.17
CA THR A 237 0.33 -16.95 -18.64
C THR A 237 1.76 -16.77 -19.16
N LEU A 238 2.61 -16.06 -18.42
CA LEU A 238 4.02 -15.84 -18.74
C LEU A 238 4.94 -16.89 -18.10
N SER A 239 4.51 -17.53 -17.01
CA SER A 239 5.33 -18.51 -16.29
C SER A 239 5.64 -19.77 -17.09
N ALA A 240 4.67 -20.34 -17.82
CA ALA A 240 4.89 -21.58 -18.56
C ALA A 240 5.90 -21.41 -19.73
N PRO A 241 5.83 -20.36 -20.57
CA PRO A 241 6.89 -20.07 -21.53
C PRO A 241 8.26 -19.81 -20.87
N LEU A 242 8.29 -19.11 -19.73
CA LEU A 242 9.52 -18.85 -18.99
C LEU A 242 10.19 -20.15 -18.50
N GLN A 243 9.42 -21.08 -17.95
CA GLN A 243 9.94 -22.38 -17.51
C GLN A 243 10.54 -23.19 -18.66
N LYS A 244 9.90 -23.17 -19.84
CA LYS A 244 10.46 -23.80 -21.05
C LYS A 244 11.79 -23.17 -21.44
N HIS A 245 11.89 -21.84 -21.41
CA HIS A 245 13.12 -21.12 -21.72
C HIS A 245 14.25 -21.42 -20.71
N CYS A 246 13.92 -21.48 -19.41
CA CYS A 246 14.89 -21.89 -18.39
C CYS A 246 15.41 -23.31 -18.64
N ALA A 247 14.55 -24.26 -19.01
CA ALA A 247 14.97 -25.62 -19.35
C ALA A 247 15.87 -25.66 -20.60
N TYR A 248 15.58 -24.83 -21.61
CA TYR A 248 16.44 -24.67 -22.79
C TYR A 248 17.83 -24.14 -22.44
N MET A 249 17.91 -23.08 -21.62
CA MET A 249 19.19 -22.52 -21.17
C MET A 249 20.02 -23.55 -20.38
N VAL A 250 19.38 -24.32 -19.49
CA VAL A 250 20.05 -25.41 -18.76
C VAL A 250 20.54 -26.50 -19.71
N GLY A 251 19.70 -26.92 -20.67
CA GLY A 251 20.03 -27.98 -21.63
C GLY A 251 21.14 -27.61 -22.60
N THR A 252 21.28 -26.33 -22.94
CA THR A 252 22.31 -25.82 -23.85
C THR A 252 23.55 -25.27 -23.13
N GLY A 253 23.47 -25.04 -21.82
CA GLY A 253 24.54 -24.38 -21.05
C GLY A 253 24.75 -22.91 -21.43
N THR A 254 23.72 -22.25 -21.97
CA THR A 254 23.80 -20.87 -22.44
C THR A 254 22.91 -19.94 -21.62
N LEU A 255 23.35 -18.69 -21.45
CA LEU A 255 22.55 -17.62 -20.87
C LEU A 255 22.17 -16.65 -21.99
N ALA A 256 20.91 -16.68 -22.42
CA ALA A 256 20.40 -15.88 -23.52
C ALA A 256 18.97 -15.42 -23.27
N HIS A 257 18.58 -14.30 -23.88
CA HIS A 257 17.16 -13.91 -23.93
C HIS A 257 16.36 -14.94 -24.75
N PRO A 258 15.04 -15.11 -24.47
CA PRO A 258 14.19 -15.94 -25.32
C PRO A 258 14.32 -15.47 -26.76
N GLU A 259 14.60 -16.44 -27.60
CA GLU A 259 14.80 -16.25 -29.02
C GLU A 259 13.52 -15.67 -29.67
N VAL A 260 13.69 -14.71 -30.58
CA VAL A 260 12.58 -14.06 -31.28
C VAL A 260 11.86 -15.10 -32.14
N ALA A 261 10.52 -15.06 -32.20
CA ALA A 261 9.74 -15.97 -33.04
C ALA A 261 10.34 -16.07 -34.46
N GLY A 262 10.75 -17.28 -34.85
CA GLY A 262 11.36 -17.56 -36.16
C GLY A 262 12.85 -17.93 -36.16
N THR A 263 13.53 -18.00 -35.00
CA THR A 263 14.89 -18.55 -34.91
C THR A 263 14.89 -20.02 -34.46
N PRO A 264 15.98 -20.78 -34.73
CA PRO A 264 16.03 -22.21 -34.46
C PRO A 264 15.97 -22.46 -32.94
N ASN A 265 14.96 -23.23 -32.49
CA ASN A 265 14.66 -23.64 -31.10
C ASN A 265 13.48 -22.93 -30.39
N TYR A 266 12.58 -22.29 -31.16
CA TYR A 266 11.20 -22.00 -30.69
C TYR A 266 10.30 -23.24 -30.75
#